data_AF-A0A4D4K037-F1
#
_entry.id   AF-A0A4D4K037-F1
#
_cell.length_a   1.000
_cell.length_b   1.000
_cell.length_c   1.000
_cell.angle_alpha   90.00
_cell.angle_beta   90.00
_cell.angle_gamma   90.00
#
_symmetry.space_group_name_H-M   'P 1'
#
loop_
_entity.id
_entity.type
_entity.pdbx_description
1 polymer ?
#
loop_
_entity_poly.entity_id
_entity_poly.type
_entity_poly.pdbx_seq_one_letter_code
_entity_poly.pdbx_strand_id
1 'polypeptide(L)' 'MNLKGHRDDPDYADVVYVGRAMTTGGRHLEASSLAGPFRPGPDGTREEVMAKYRAHPLGRPDLLALLPDLRGRRLGC' A
#
# COMPACT_ATOMS: atom_id res chain seq x y z
N MET A 1 -0.04 -6.91 -6.05
CA MET A 1 0.79 -7.17 -7.25
C MET A 1 2.10 -6.41 -7.13
N ASN A 2 3.20 -6.96 -7.63
CA ASN A 2 4.46 -6.23 -7.74
C ASN A 2 4.39 -5.33 -8.98
N LEU A 3 4.78 -4.06 -8.84
CA LEU A 3 4.76 -3.09 -9.94
C LEU A 3 6.15 -2.77 -10.51
N LYS A 4 7.22 -3.36 -9.98
CA LYS A 4 8.59 -3.16 -10.47
C LYS A 4 8.70 -3.61 -11.93
N GLY A 5 9.24 -2.74 -12.80
CA GLY A 5 9.43 -3.04 -14.22
C GLY A 5 8.21 -2.79 -15.11
N HIS A 6 7.03 -2.56 -14.53
CA HIS A 6 5.78 -2.27 -15.25
C HIS A 6 5.51 -0.75 -15.26
N ARG A 7 6.50 0.05 -15.64
CA ARG A 7 6.33 1.49 -15.81
C ARG A 7 5.66 1.74 -17.16
N ASP A 8 4.57 2.50 -17.16
CA ASP A 8 3.77 2.82 -18.36
C ASP A 8 3.21 1.59 -19.10
N ASP A 9 3.10 0.46 -18.39
CA ASP A 9 2.55 -0.78 -18.91
C ASP A 9 1.01 -0.70 -18.94
N PRO A 10 0.36 -0.77 -20.12
CA PRO A 10 -1.10 -0.68 -20.23
C PRO A 10 -1.82 -1.80 -19.49
N ASP A 11 -1.21 -2.98 -19.31
CA ASP A 11 -1.78 -4.11 -18.58
C ASP A 11 -1.84 -3.87 -17.06
N TYR A 12 -1.23 -2.78 -16.61
CA TYR A 12 -1.17 -2.33 -15.21
C TYR A 12 -1.83 -0.97 -15.00
N ALA A 13 -2.48 -0.40 -16.03
CA ALA A 13 -3.17 0.88 -15.95
C ALA A 13 -4.33 0.88 -14.93
N ASP A 14 -4.88 -0.29 -14.62
CA ASP A 14 -5.96 -0.47 -13.65
C ASP A 14 -5.47 -0.69 -12.20
N VAL A 15 -4.15 -0.82 -11.99
CA VAL A 15 -3.59 -1.15 -10.69
C VAL A 15 -3.42 0.09 -9.82
N VAL A 16 -4.01 0.07 -8.63
CA VAL A 16 -3.86 1.14 -7.62
C VAL A 16 -2.67 0.87 -6.74
N TYR A 17 -1.79 1.87 -6.61
CA TYR A 17 -0.69 1.83 -5.68
C TYR A 17 -1.16 2.10 -4.23
N VAL A 18 -0.91 1.14 -3.35
CA VAL A 18 -1.21 1.24 -1.90
C VAL A 18 0.03 1.05 -1.02
N GLY A 19 1.21 1.04 -1.64
CA GLY A 19 2.49 0.82 -0.99
C GLY A 19 3.15 2.09 -0.42
N ARG A 20 4.33 1.91 0.15
CA ARG A 20 5.18 2.99 0.71
C ARG A 20 5.82 3.82 -0.39
N ALA A 21 6.38 4.98 -0.05
CA ALA A 21 7.21 5.70 -1.02
C ALA A 21 8.31 4.76 -1.55
N MET A 22 8.40 4.67 -2.88
CA MET A 22 9.32 3.76 -3.55
C MET A 22 10.00 4.51 -4.70
N THR A 23 11.32 4.64 -4.61
CA THR A 23 12.17 5.27 -5.63
C THR A 23 12.97 4.25 -6.45
N THR A 24 12.76 2.95 -6.18
CA THR A 24 13.49 1.86 -6.83
C THR A 24 12.76 1.34 -8.05
N GLY A 25 13.50 0.74 -9.01
CA GLY A 25 12.90 0.20 -10.23
C GLY A 25 12.50 1.25 -11.28
N GLY A 26 13.12 2.43 -11.23
CA GLY A 26 12.92 3.49 -12.23
C GLY A 26 11.62 4.28 -12.09
N ARG A 27 10.94 4.18 -10.93
CA ARG A 27 9.73 4.95 -10.60
C ARG A 27 9.96 5.75 -9.33
N HIS A 28 9.38 6.95 -9.27
CA HIS A 28 9.24 7.75 -8.07
C HIS A 28 7.78 7.69 -7.63
N LEU A 29 7.44 6.67 -6.84
CA LEU A 29 6.10 6.49 -6.31
C LEU A 29 6.02 7.17 -4.96
N GLU A 30 5.07 8.09 -4.81
CA GLU A 30 4.71 8.67 -3.53
C GLU A 30 4.06 7.62 -2.62
N ALA A 31 4.22 7.79 -1.31
CA ALA A 31 3.57 6.92 -0.34
C ALA A 31 2.05 7.06 -0.44
N SER A 32 1.34 5.93 -0.53
CA SER A 32 -0.11 5.92 -0.46
C SER A 32 -0.58 6.25 0.97
N SER A 33 -1.74 6.88 1.11
CA SER A 33 -2.41 7.05 2.40
C SER A 33 -2.67 5.72 3.12
N LEU A 34 -2.80 4.63 2.35
CA LEU A 34 -3.00 3.26 2.85
C LEU A 34 -1.69 2.52 3.13
N ALA A 35 -0.54 3.18 2.97
CA ALA A 35 0.74 2.57 3.31
C ALA A 35 0.83 2.34 4.82
N GLY A 36 1.15 1.11 5.22
CA GLY A 36 1.33 0.78 6.63
C GLY A 36 2.51 1.53 7.26
N PRO A 37 2.30 2.30 8.35
CA PRO A 37 3.35 3.09 8.99
C PRO A 37 4.38 2.22 9.74
N PHE A 38 3.99 1.00 10.15
CA PHE A 38 4.79 0.12 11.00
C PHE A 38 5.78 -0.74 10.21
N ARG A 39 7.02 -0.87 10.68
CA ARG A 39 8.12 -1.60 10.06
C ARG A 39 8.54 -2.82 10.89
N PRO A 40 8.58 -4.03 10.31
CA PRO A 40 9.18 -5.17 10.99
C PRO A 40 10.62 -4.87 11.41
N GLY A 41 11.00 -5.30 12.61
CA GLY A 41 12.22 -4.87 13.29
C GLY A 41 11.90 -3.76 14.28
N PRO A 42 12.00 -2.46 13.90
CA PRO A 42 11.81 -1.34 14.83
C PRO A 42 10.45 -1.36 15.55
N ASP A 43 9.39 -1.76 14.85
CA ASP A 43 8.02 -1.80 15.40
C ASP A 43 7.60 -3.20 15.85
N GLY A 44 8.54 -4.15 15.92
CA GLY A 44 8.30 -5.53 16.35
C GLY A 44 8.43 -6.57 15.24
N THR A 45 8.04 -7.80 15.55
CA THR A 45 7.98 -8.92 14.61
C THR A 45 6.99 -8.65 13.49
N ARG A 46 7.06 -9.45 12.42
CA ARG A 46 6.13 -9.34 11.29
C ARG A 46 4.68 -9.52 11.75
N GLU A 47 4.44 -10.48 12.64
CA GLU A 47 3.13 -10.82 13.18
C GLU A 47 2.58 -9.66 14.02
N GLU A 48 3.41 -9.05 14.87
CA GLU A 48 3.03 -7.87 15.66
C GLU A 48 2.73 -6.66 14.78
N VAL A 49 3.55 -6.41 13.76
CA VAL A 49 3.33 -5.33 12.80
C VAL A 49 2.02 -5.52 12.03
N MET A 50 1.71 -6.76 11.62
CA MET A 50 0.43 -7.07 10.98
C MET A 50 -0.76 -6.86 11.91
N ALA A 51 -0.63 -7.25 13.19
CA ALA A 51 -1.67 -7.01 14.19
C ALA A 51 -1.91 -5.51 14.43
N LYS A 52 -0.84 -4.72 14.58
CA LYS A 52 -0.90 -3.26 14.69
C LYS A 52 -1.55 -2.64 13.45
N TYR A 53 -1.15 -3.10 12.26
CA TYR A 53 -1.71 -2.60 11.02
C TYR A 53 -3.19 -2.97 10.86
N ARG A 54 -3.64 -4.15 11.29
CA ARG A 54 -5.08 -4.51 11.28
C ARG A 54 -5.92 -3.58 12.15
N ALA A 55 -5.40 -3.15 13.31
CA ALA A 55 -6.10 -2.23 14.20
C ALA A 55 -6.08 -0.78 13.70
N HIS A 56 -5.05 -0.37 12.96
CA HIS A 56 -4.83 1.02 12.60
C HIS A 56 -5.94 1.67 11.75
N PRO A 57 -6.43 1.07 10.64
CA PRO A 57 -7.54 1.62 9.86
C PRO A 57 -8.84 1.73 10.65
N LEU A 58 -9.06 0.88 11.66
CA LEU A 58 -10.29 0.91 12.44
C LEU A 58 -10.44 2.20 13.28
N GLY A 59 -9.32 2.82 13.66
CA GLY A 59 -9.31 4.13 14.32
C GLY A 59 -9.26 5.32 13.35
N ARG A 60 -9.27 5.07 12.04
CA ARG A 60 -9.07 6.06 10.98
C ARG A 60 -10.19 6.01 9.96
N PRO A 61 -11.32 6.69 10.20
CA PRO A 61 -12.47 6.67 9.30
C PRO A 61 -12.13 7.21 7.91
N ASP A 62 -11.13 8.08 7.80
CA ASP A 62 -10.61 8.61 6.54
C ASP A 62 -9.97 7.51 5.67
N LEU A 63 -9.28 6.53 6.26
CA LEU A 63 -8.78 5.37 5.52
C LEU A 63 -9.90 4.43 5.09
N LEU A 64 -10.91 4.25 5.96
CA LEU A 64 -12.07 3.43 5.64
C LEU A 64 -12.91 4.03 4.50
N ALA A 65 -12.97 5.35 4.41
CA ALA A 65 -13.65 6.07 3.34
C ALA A 65 -13.00 5.85 1.96
N LEU A 66 -11.74 5.43 1.89
CA LEU A 66 -11.06 5.09 0.63
C LEU A 66 -11.41 3.68 0.13
N LEU A 67 -11.89 2.79 0.99
CA LEU A 67 -12.13 1.38 0.65
C LEU A 67 -13.18 1.15 -0.44
N PRO A 68 -14.30 1.90 -0.53
CA PRO A 68 -15.26 1.75 -1.60
C PRO A 68 -14.64 1.91 -3.00
N ASP A 69 -13.76 2.89 -3.16
CA ASP A 69 -13.12 3.20 -4.45
C ASP A 69 -12.10 2.14 -4.88
N LEU A 70 -11.59 1.35 -3.94
CA LEU A 70 -10.66 0.25 -4.22
C LEU A 70 -11.37 -1.05 -4.60
N ARG A 71 -12.68 -1.15 -4.34
CA ARG A 71 -13.42 -2.39 -4.58
C ARG A 71 -13.42 -2.73 -6.07
N GLY A 72 -13.00 -3.95 -6.40
CA GLY A 72 -12.91 -4.41 -7.78
C GLY A 72 -11.64 -3.97 -8.53
N ARG A 73 -10.77 -3.18 -7.90
CA ARG A 73 -9.48 -2.78 -8.48
C ARG A 73 -8.37 -3.73 -8.10
N ARG A 74 -7.39 -3.89 -8.98
CA ARG A 74 -6.13 -4.59 -8.66
C ARG A 74 -5.27 -3.67 -7.79
N LEU A 75 -4.69 -4.21 -6.72
CA LEU A 75 -3.83 -3.44 -5.81
C LEU A 75 -2.36 -3.81 -6.01
N GLY A 76 -1.49 -2.80 -6.01
CA GLY A 76 -0.05 -2.92 -6.14
C GLY A 76 0.71 -2.29 -4.96
N CYS A 77 1.87 -2.84 -4.63
CA CYS A 77 2.77 -2.33 -3.59
C CYS A 77 4.23 -2.42 -4.02
#